data_AF-A0A2P8WBM7-F1
#
_entry.id   AF-A0A2P8WBM7-F1
#
_cell.length_a   1.000
_cell.length_b   1.000
_cell.length_c   1.000
_cell.angle_alpha   90.00
_cell.angle_beta   90.00
_cell.angle_gamma   90.00
#
_symmetry.space_group_name_H-M   'P 1'
#
loop_
_entity.id
_entity.type
_entity.pdbx_description
1 polymer ?
#
loop_
_entity_poly.entity_id
_entity_poly.type
_entity_poly.pdbx_seq_one_letter_code
_entity_poly.pdbx_strand_id
1 'polypeptide(L)'
;VGDILVLGERGAQIIVEPELVEFLELNLTQVRSVPVKTRAIAWDALKVRPPKKKEMTTVEASMRLDAIASAGFGMSRSKMADMISAGDVRVNWKTITQASHNVASGDLVAIRGKGRLEIGNVSVTKKQRYRVELVRYV
;
A
#
# COMPACT_ATOMS: atom_id res chain seq x y z
N VAL A 1 -20.11 -3.51 -19.16
CA VAL A 1 -19.79 -2.55 -18.08
C VAL A 1 -18.81 -3.23 -17.14
N GLY A 2 -17.63 -2.66 -16.94
CA GLY A 2 -16.56 -3.23 -16.12
C GLY A 2 -16.53 -2.62 -14.72
N ASP A 3 -15.42 -1.97 -14.37
CA ASP A 3 -15.18 -1.40 -13.05
C ASP A 3 -15.77 0.00 -12.84
N ILE A 4 -16.15 0.28 -11.58
CA ILE A 4 -16.68 1.59 -11.14
C ILE A 4 -15.74 2.18 -10.07
N LEU A 5 -15.15 3.33 -10.38
CA LEU A 5 -14.29 4.10 -9.49
C LEU A 5 -15.07 5.26 -8.86
N VAL A 6 -15.45 5.10 -7.59
CA VAL A 6 -16.18 6.16 -6.85
C VAL A 6 -15.22 7.28 -6.42
N LEU A 7 -15.49 8.49 -6.87
CA LEU A 7 -14.70 9.70 -6.60
C LEU A 7 -15.20 10.46 -5.37
N GLY A 8 -15.53 9.72 -4.31
CA GLY A 8 -16.15 10.30 -3.11
C GLY A 8 -17.51 10.92 -3.44
N GLU A 9 -17.75 12.14 -2.98
CA GLU A 9 -19.02 12.86 -3.22
C GLU A 9 -19.12 13.48 -4.63
N ARG A 10 -18.05 13.43 -5.43
CA ARG A 10 -18.00 14.07 -6.76
C ARG A 10 -18.47 13.17 -7.91
N GLY A 11 -19.09 12.03 -7.60
CA GLY A 11 -19.59 11.06 -8.57
C GLY A 11 -18.68 9.85 -8.74
N ALA A 12 -18.70 9.22 -9.91
CA ALA A 12 -17.95 8.02 -10.23
C ALA A 12 -17.43 8.04 -11.67
N GLN A 13 -16.37 7.27 -11.94
CA GLN A 13 -15.90 6.94 -13.29
C GLN A 13 -16.20 5.47 -13.55
N ILE A 14 -16.65 5.15 -14.75
CA ILE A 14 -17.04 3.80 -15.16
C ILE A 14 -16.19 3.38 -16.35
N ILE A 15 -15.62 2.17 -16.29
CA ILE A 15 -14.91 1.58 -17.40
C ILE A 15 -15.92 0.77 -18.22
N VAL A 16 -16.07 1.12 -19.49
CA VAL A 16 -17.05 0.53 -20.40
C VAL A 16 -16.40 0.24 -21.75
N GLU A 17 -17.02 -0.65 -22.52
CA GLU A 17 -16.63 -0.86 -23.90
C GLU A 17 -16.93 0.40 -24.73
N PRO A 18 -16.08 0.76 -25.71
CA PRO A 18 -16.25 1.97 -26.52
C PRO A 18 -17.64 2.10 -27.16
N GLU A 19 -18.24 0.99 -27.57
CA GLU A 19 -19.56 0.93 -28.21
C GLU A 19 -20.70 1.38 -27.28
N LEU A 20 -20.50 1.31 -25.97
CA LEU A 20 -21.50 1.71 -24.97
C LEU A 20 -21.42 3.19 -24.58
N VAL A 21 -20.37 3.92 -24.99
CA VAL A 21 -20.13 5.30 -24.56
C VAL A 21 -21.27 6.22 -24.99
N GLU A 22 -21.63 6.21 -26.27
CA GLU A 22 -22.68 7.07 -26.83
C GLU A 22 -24.04 6.78 -26.19
N PHE A 23 -24.37 5.49 -26.02
CA PHE A 23 -25.60 5.07 -25.34
C PHE A 23 -25.67 5.61 -23.91
N LEU A 24 -24.57 5.53 -23.15
CA LEU A 24 -24.52 6.00 -21.77
C LEU A 24 -24.50 7.54 -21.67
N GLU A 25 -23.90 8.23 -22.62
CA GLU A 25 -23.96 9.70 -22.68
C GLU A 25 -25.37 10.23 -22.92
N LEU A 26 -26.14 9.56 -23.78
CA LEU A 26 -27.49 9.96 -24.12
C LEU A 26 -28.54 9.51 -23.10
N ASN A 27 -28.42 8.28 -22.57
CA ASN A 27 -29.50 7.65 -21.82
C ASN A 27 -29.26 7.61 -20.31
N LEU A 28 -28.02 7.66 -19.82
CA LEU A 28 -27.74 7.62 -18.38
C LEU A 28 -27.84 9.01 -17.76
N THR A 29 -29.08 9.45 -17.52
CA THR A 29 -29.41 10.76 -16.94
C THR A 29 -29.71 10.71 -15.45
N GLN A 30 -29.93 9.51 -14.90
CA GLN A 30 -30.27 9.32 -13.48
C GLN A 30 -29.74 7.97 -12.96
N VAL A 31 -29.17 7.99 -11.76
CA VAL A 31 -28.82 6.78 -11.00
C VAL A 31 -29.69 6.74 -9.75
N ARG A 32 -30.63 5.79 -9.72
CA ARG A 32 -31.65 5.67 -8.68
C ARG A 32 -32.47 6.96 -8.55
N SER A 33 -32.23 7.79 -7.53
CA SER A 33 -32.93 9.05 -7.27
C SER A 33 -32.06 10.28 -7.56
N VAL A 34 -30.81 10.09 -8.00
CA VAL A 34 -29.83 11.16 -8.18
C VAL A 34 -29.65 11.42 -9.68
N PRO A 35 -29.98 12.62 -10.19
CA PRO A 35 -29.66 13.01 -11.56
C PRO A 35 -28.15 13.01 -11.78
N VAL A 36 -27.71 12.48 -12.92
CA VAL A 36 -26.30 12.41 -13.28
C VAL A 36 -26.08 13.00 -14.68
N LYS A 37 -24.86 13.47 -14.91
CA LYS A 37 -24.38 13.84 -16.25
C LYS A 37 -23.19 12.94 -16.56
N THR A 38 -23.26 12.30 -17.71
CA THR A 38 -22.20 11.45 -18.25
C THR A 38 -21.39 12.23 -19.28
N ARG A 39 -20.09 11.94 -19.33
CA ARG A 39 -19.18 12.45 -20.34
C ARG A 39 -18.01 11.49 -20.48
N ALA A 40 -17.61 11.19 -21.70
CA ALA A 40 -16.41 10.43 -22.00
C ALA A 40 -15.16 11.17 -21.50
N ILE A 41 -14.19 10.39 -21.03
CA ILE A 41 -12.89 10.89 -20.61
C ILE A 41 -11.80 10.00 -21.23
N ALA A 42 -10.65 10.59 -21.51
CA ALA A 42 -9.48 9.83 -21.93
C ALA A 42 -8.98 8.91 -20.81
N TRP A 43 -8.30 7.83 -21.18
CA TRP A 43 -7.70 6.87 -20.24
C TRP A 43 -6.75 7.55 -19.24
N ASP A 44 -5.96 8.52 -19.69
CA ASP A 44 -5.00 9.24 -18.83
C ASP A 44 -5.68 10.17 -17.80
N ALA A 45 -6.96 10.48 -18.00
CA ALA A 45 -7.77 11.27 -17.07
C ALA A 45 -8.48 10.41 -16.00
N LEU A 46 -8.24 9.10 -16.00
CA LEU A 46 -8.76 8.18 -14.99
C LEU A 46 -8.19 8.55 -13.63
N LYS A 47 -9.06 8.92 -12.70
CA LYS A 47 -8.68 9.34 -11.34
C LYS A 47 -8.56 8.11 -10.46
N VAL A 48 -7.62 7.24 -10.79
CA VAL A 48 -7.21 6.14 -9.90
C VAL A 48 -6.55 6.78 -8.69
N ARG A 49 -7.10 6.51 -7.49
CA ARG A 49 -6.46 6.99 -6.26
C ARG A 49 -5.10 6.31 -6.16
N PRO A 50 -3.99 7.06 -6.00
CA PRO A 50 -2.70 6.44 -5.77
C PRO A 50 -2.81 5.57 -4.50
N PRO A 51 -2.16 4.39 -4.47
CA PRO A 51 -2.13 3.56 -3.28
C PRO A 51 -1.64 4.41 -2.10
N LYS A 52 -2.30 4.30 -0.95
CA LYS A 52 -1.96 5.12 0.21
C LYS A 52 -0.61 4.65 0.74
N LYS A 53 0.43 5.45 0.50
CA LYS A 53 1.73 5.26 1.12
C LYS A 53 1.76 5.98 2.46
N LYS A 54 2.19 5.29 3.51
CA LYS A 54 2.49 5.91 4.79
C LYS A 54 3.99 5.88 5.00
N GLU A 55 4.61 7.04 4.88
CA GLU A 55 6.02 7.24 5.16
C GLU A 55 6.23 7.42 6.66
N MET A 56 7.29 6.83 7.19
CA MET A 56 7.67 6.99 8.59
C MET A 56 9.18 6.82 8.75
N THR A 57 9.73 7.43 9.80
CA THR A 57 11.13 7.28 10.17
C THR A 57 11.21 6.66 11.56
N THR A 58 12.02 5.62 11.71
CA THR A 58 12.32 5.02 13.02
C THR A 58 13.82 5.07 13.31
N VAL A 59 14.17 4.95 14.59
CA VAL A 59 15.56 4.82 15.05
C VAL A 59 15.69 3.54 15.86
N GLU A 60 16.30 2.52 15.27
CA GLU A 60 16.47 1.20 15.86
C GLU A 60 17.94 0.95 16.26
N ALA A 61 18.15 0.13 17.28
CA ALA A 61 19.49 -0.25 17.73
C ALA A 61 20.18 -1.22 16.75
N SER A 62 19.43 -1.89 15.89
CA SER A 62 19.91 -2.92 14.96
C SER A 62 19.00 -3.03 13.75
N MET A 63 19.53 -3.48 12.62
CA MET A 63 18.79 -3.75 11.38
C MET A 63 18.06 -5.10 11.38
N ARG A 64 17.59 -5.57 12.54
CA ARG A 64 16.88 -6.85 12.65
C ARG A 64 15.45 -6.73 12.12
N LEU A 65 14.98 -7.78 11.43
CA LEU A 65 13.64 -7.87 10.86
C LEU A 65 12.55 -7.61 11.90
N ASP A 66 12.66 -8.21 13.08
CA ASP A 66 11.68 -8.01 14.16
C ASP A 66 11.59 -6.54 14.62
N ALA A 67 12.72 -5.87 14.79
CA ALA A 67 12.80 -4.47 15.18
C ALA A 67 12.22 -3.55 14.09
N ILE A 68 12.73 -3.65 12.86
CA ILE A 68 12.30 -2.79 11.74
C ILE A 68 10.82 -3.02 11.40
N ALA A 69 10.38 -4.27 11.29
CA ALA A 69 9.01 -4.58 10.92
C ALA A 69 8.03 -4.20 12.06
N SER A 70 8.40 -4.37 13.33
CA SER A 70 7.55 -3.94 14.45
C SER A 70 7.24 -2.43 14.40
N ALA A 71 8.27 -1.61 14.12
CA ALA A 71 8.14 -0.17 13.95
C ALA A 71 7.31 0.19 12.70
N GLY A 72 7.59 -0.44 11.56
CA GLY A 72 6.91 -0.17 10.29
C GLY A 72 5.43 -0.57 10.26
N PHE A 73 5.07 -1.67 10.93
CA PHE A 73 3.69 -2.15 10.99
C PHE A 73 2.92 -1.67 12.22
N GLY A 74 3.59 -1.04 13.19
CA GLY A 74 2.98 -0.53 14.42
C GLY A 74 2.49 -1.65 15.34
N MET A 75 3.29 -2.69 15.54
CA MET A 75 2.95 -3.83 16.41
C MET A 75 4.06 -4.13 17.42
N SER A 76 3.77 -4.90 18.47
CA SER A 76 4.78 -5.31 19.44
C SER A 76 5.82 -6.23 18.80
N ARG A 77 7.05 -6.20 19.32
CA ARG A 77 8.15 -7.09 18.88
C ARG A 77 7.84 -8.56 19.12
N SER A 78 7.16 -8.90 20.23
CA SER A 78 6.73 -10.28 20.51
C SER A 78 5.81 -10.80 19.42
N LYS A 79 4.76 -10.04 19.09
CA LYS A 79 3.80 -10.41 18.03
C LYS A 79 4.47 -10.51 16.66
N MET A 80 5.44 -9.64 16.38
CA MET A 80 6.22 -9.71 15.14
C MET A 80 7.07 -10.99 15.10
N ALA A 81 7.75 -11.33 16.19
CA ALA A 81 8.54 -12.56 16.27
C ALA A 81 7.69 -13.82 16.07
N ASP A 82 6.47 -13.85 16.62
CA ASP A 82 5.52 -14.95 16.43
C ASP A 82 5.09 -15.09 14.96
N MET A 83 4.83 -13.97 14.27
CA MET A 83 4.48 -13.99 12.84
C MET A 83 5.66 -14.42 11.96
N ILE A 84 6.88 -14.01 12.33
CA ILE A 84 8.09 -14.42 11.64
C ILE A 84 8.27 -15.94 11.79
N SER A 85 8.21 -16.48 13.02
CA SER A 85 8.37 -17.91 13.26
C SER A 85 7.26 -18.76 12.61
N ALA A 86 6.04 -18.21 12.51
CA ALA A 86 4.93 -18.83 11.78
C ALA A 86 5.08 -18.81 10.24
N GLY A 87 6.09 -18.10 9.70
CA GLY A 87 6.33 -18.01 8.26
C GLY A 87 5.40 -17.05 7.52
N ASP A 88 4.73 -16.14 8.22
CA ASP A 88 3.83 -15.14 7.64
C ASP A 88 4.56 -13.90 7.08
N VAL A 89 5.87 -13.82 7.31
CA VAL A 89 6.72 -12.70 6.90
C VAL A 89 7.65 -13.13 5.78
N ARG A 90 7.71 -12.30 4.72
CA ARG A 90 8.61 -12.47 3.59
C ARG A 90 9.48 -11.25 3.41
N VAL A 91 10.75 -11.46 3.13
CA VAL A 91 11.71 -10.43 2.71
C VAL A 91 12.12 -10.74 1.29
N ASN A 92 11.94 -9.79 0.36
CA ASN A 92 12.27 -9.97 -1.06
C ASN A 92 11.74 -11.29 -1.63
N TRP A 93 10.45 -11.57 -1.38
CA TRP A 93 9.73 -12.78 -1.81
C TRP A 93 10.15 -14.10 -1.13
N LYS A 94 11.14 -14.08 -0.24
CA LYS A 94 11.57 -15.26 0.52
C LYS A 94 10.94 -15.26 1.90
N THR A 95 10.36 -16.39 2.30
CA THR A 95 9.85 -16.57 3.66
C THR A 95 11.02 -16.61 4.64
N ILE A 96 10.97 -15.76 5.67
CA ILE A 96 11.99 -15.69 6.71
C ILE A 96 11.35 -16.13 8.02
N THR A 97 11.97 -17.11 8.69
CA THR A 97 11.51 -17.63 9.99
C THR A 97 12.38 -17.18 11.16
N GLN A 98 13.47 -16.47 10.87
CA GLN A 98 14.42 -15.99 11.86
C GLN A 98 14.19 -14.50 12.16
N ALA A 99 13.72 -14.19 13.37
CA ALA A 99 13.47 -12.80 13.81
C ALA A 99 14.72 -11.90 13.79
N SER A 100 15.90 -12.51 13.99
CA SER A 100 17.19 -11.83 13.97
C SER A 100 17.78 -11.63 12.57
N HIS A 101 17.05 -12.00 11.52
CA HIS A 101 17.48 -11.76 10.14
C HIS A 101 17.71 -10.27 9.92
N ASN A 102 18.87 -9.90 9.38
CA ASN A 102 19.18 -8.51 9.09
C ASN A 102 18.57 -8.10 7.76
N VAL A 103 17.96 -6.93 7.73
CA VAL A 103 17.41 -6.31 6.52
C VAL A 103 18.28 -5.13 6.08
N ALA A 104 18.27 -4.84 4.79
CA ALA A 104 19.04 -3.78 4.16
C ALA A 104 18.14 -2.72 3.53
N SER A 105 18.75 -1.58 3.19
CA SER A 105 18.07 -0.55 2.37
C SER A 105 17.66 -1.15 1.02
N GLY A 106 16.45 -0.85 0.58
CA GLY A 106 15.83 -1.41 -0.62
C GLY A 106 15.07 -2.72 -0.41
N ASP A 107 15.16 -3.35 0.78
CA ASP A 107 14.42 -4.58 1.05
C ASP A 107 12.91 -4.34 1.16
N LEU A 108 12.14 -5.29 0.63
CA LEU A 108 10.69 -5.32 0.73
C LEU A 108 10.24 -6.39 1.72
N VAL A 109 9.66 -5.96 2.83
CA VAL A 109 9.06 -6.81 3.85
C VAL A 109 7.55 -6.91 3.62
N ALA A 110 7.06 -8.10 3.30
CA ALA A 110 5.64 -8.38 3.14
C ALA A 110 5.13 -9.25 4.28
N ILE A 111 4.01 -8.86 4.88
CA ILE A 111 3.35 -9.63 5.93
C ILE A 111 1.96 -10.03 5.45
N ARG A 112 1.64 -11.33 5.58
CA ARG A 112 0.34 -11.88 5.19
C ARG A 112 -0.79 -11.13 5.90
N GLY A 113 -1.74 -10.60 5.11
CA GLY A 113 -2.91 -9.87 5.62
C GLY A 113 -2.64 -8.48 6.21
N LYS A 114 -1.39 -7.99 6.18
CA LYS A 114 -0.99 -6.71 6.81
C LYS A 114 -0.42 -5.68 5.84
N GLY A 115 -0.06 -6.13 4.63
CA GLY A 115 0.47 -5.29 3.55
C GLY A 115 1.97 -5.45 3.36
N ARG A 116 2.58 -4.42 2.75
CA ARG A 116 4.02 -4.39 2.42
C ARG A 116 4.68 -3.17 3.05
N LEU A 117 5.94 -3.33 3.42
CA LEU A 117 6.80 -2.33 4.01
C LEU A 117 8.11 -2.33 3.23
N GLU A 118 8.47 -1.21 2.64
CA GLU A 118 9.74 -1.03 1.97
C GLU A 118 10.69 -0.26 2.87
N ILE A 119 11.93 -0.73 2.91
CA ILE A 119 13.00 -0.10 3.68
C ILE A 119 13.70 0.90 2.78
N GLY A 120 13.53 2.18 3.09
CA GLY A 120 14.18 3.27 2.41
C GLY A 120 15.62 3.48 2.89
N ASN A 121 16.02 4.74 3.01
CA ASN A 121 17.38 5.08 3.39
C ASN A 121 17.69 4.66 4.83
N VAL A 122 18.89 4.12 5.02
CA VAL A 122 19.44 3.73 6.32
C VAL A 122 20.66 4.60 6.60
N SER A 123 20.67 5.28 7.75
CA SER A 123 21.78 6.12 8.20
C SER A 123 22.15 5.81 9.64
N VAL A 124 23.42 5.96 10.00
CA VAL A 124 23.90 5.74 11.37
C VAL A 124 23.92 7.08 12.11
N THR A 125 23.27 7.12 13.27
CA THR A 125 23.24 8.30 14.14
C THR A 125 24.53 8.41 14.96
N LYS A 126 24.77 9.60 15.55
CA LYS A 126 25.93 9.85 16.44
C LYS A 126 26.04 8.87 17.63
N LYS A 127 24.94 8.26 18.05
CA LYS A 127 24.88 7.25 19.13
C LYS A 127 24.97 5.80 18.61
N GLN A 128 25.51 5.58 17.41
CA GLN A 128 25.65 4.25 16.79
C GLN A 128 24.33 3.48 16.66
N ARG A 129 23.21 4.19 16.45
CA ARG A 129 21.89 3.62 16.12
C ARG A 129 21.52 3.84 14.68
N TYR A 130 20.69 2.98 14.11
CA TYR A 130 20.23 3.05 12.72
C TYR A 130 18.96 3.89 12.64
N ARG A 131 19.01 5.01 11.94
CA ARG A 131 17.84 5.76 11.49
C ARG A 131 17.41 5.22 10.13
N VAL A 132 16.17 4.76 10.05
CA VAL A 132 15.63 4.05 8.89
C VAL A 132 14.36 4.74 8.43
N GLU A 133 14.31 5.09 7.15
CA GLU A 133 13.09 5.51 6.46
C GLU A 133 12.31 4.29 6.01
N LEU A 134 10.99 4.31 6.21
CA LEU A 134 10.10 3.19 5.93
C LEU A 134 8.88 3.68 5.16
N VAL A 135 8.52 2.95 4.11
CA VAL A 135 7.33 3.22 3.31
C VAL A 135 6.37 2.05 3.45
N ARG A 136 5.25 2.26 4.12
CA ARG A 136 4.19 1.26 4.23
C ARG A 136 3.17 1.45 3.12
N TYR A 137 2.90 0.39 2.40
CA TYR A 137 1.85 0.31 1.39
C TYR A 137 0.54 -0.14 2.06
N VAL A 138 -0.48 0.72 2.03
CA VAL A 138 -1.83 0.50 2.59
C VAL A 138 -2.86 0.36 1.48
#